data_AF-A0A5P9CSA8-F1
#
_entry.id   AF-A0A5P9CSA8-F1
#
_cell.length_a   1.000
_cell.length_b   1.000
_cell.length_c   1.000
_cell.angle_alpha   90.00
_cell.angle_beta   90.00
_cell.angle_gamma   90.00
#
_symmetry.space_group_name_H-M   'P 1'
#
loop_
_entity.id
_entity.type
_entity.pdbx_description
1 polymer ?
#
loop_
_entity_poly.entity_id
_entity_poly.type
_entity_poly.pdbx_seq_one_letter_code
_entity_poly.pdbx_strand_id
1 'polypeptide(L)'
;MSFLKFMWARAFSLAGIVGLVTVASGEAFADSCWNHNGSLMRLQAQGNQRWLSYEVPRNVLRNAGVQRGTLLFSGVKNGNWYSGTARVFSKFCPGSPLEYFVEGPVRGDQLQVTVTGTREVYNRCRPTGQYTTDTLVFTYSHQC
;
A
#
# COMPACT_ATOMS: atom_id res chain seq x y z
N MET A 1 21.54 -78.61 40.20
CA MET A 1 21.43 -78.15 38.80
C MET A 1 21.07 -76.68 38.78
N SER A 2 21.83 -75.91 38.01
CA SER A 2 21.97 -74.45 38.02
C SER A 2 20.85 -73.66 37.35
N PHE A 3 20.51 -72.54 37.99
CA PHE A 3 20.28 -71.18 37.47
C PHE A 3 19.33 -70.89 36.29
N LEU A 4 18.29 -70.11 36.64
CA LEU A 4 17.49 -69.18 35.84
C LEU A 4 18.31 -68.33 34.85
N LYS A 5 17.78 -68.09 33.63
CA LYS A 5 18.27 -67.05 32.70
C LYS A 5 17.13 -66.26 32.02
N PHE A 6 17.11 -64.95 32.29
CA PHE A 6 16.89 -63.76 31.44
C PHE A 6 15.67 -63.71 30.47
N MET A 7 14.70 -62.78 30.63
CA MET A 7 14.68 -61.37 30.13
C MET A 7 14.87 -61.29 28.59
N TRP A 8 14.06 -60.65 27.73
CA TRP A 8 13.24 -59.43 27.83
C TRP A 8 12.19 -59.36 26.69
N ALA A 9 11.04 -58.75 26.97
CA ALA A 9 10.14 -58.19 25.96
C ALA A 9 10.65 -56.83 25.47
N ARG A 10 10.62 -56.58 24.17
CA ARG A 10 10.64 -55.23 23.60
C ARG A 10 9.65 -55.14 22.43
N ALA A 11 8.44 -54.71 22.74
CA ALA A 11 7.53 -54.16 21.74
C ALA A 11 8.05 -52.75 21.39
N PHE A 12 8.48 -52.54 20.15
CA PHE A 12 8.78 -51.22 19.62
C PHE A 12 7.46 -50.53 19.25
N SER A 13 6.98 -49.64 20.11
CA SER A 13 5.91 -48.70 19.77
C SER A 13 6.46 -47.64 18.83
N LEU A 14 6.08 -47.67 17.55
CA LEU A 14 6.27 -46.57 16.62
C LEU A 14 5.26 -45.46 16.94
N ALA A 15 5.62 -44.58 17.89
CA ALA A 15 4.94 -43.30 18.05
C ALA A 15 5.50 -42.32 17.00
N GLY A 16 4.88 -42.29 15.83
CA GLY A 16 5.20 -41.30 14.79
C GLY A 16 4.68 -39.92 15.20
N ILE A 17 5.57 -39.05 15.66
CA ILE A 17 5.26 -37.63 15.91
C ILE A 17 5.22 -36.93 14.55
N VAL A 18 4.02 -36.67 14.03
CA VAL A 18 3.83 -35.75 12.89
C VAL A 18 4.01 -34.33 13.43
N GLY A 19 5.23 -33.80 13.32
CA GLY A 19 5.53 -32.41 13.67
C GLY A 19 4.86 -31.46 12.68
N LEU A 20 3.93 -30.63 13.16
CA LEU A 20 3.27 -29.59 12.39
C LEU A 20 4.30 -28.48 12.10
N VAL A 21 4.82 -28.41 10.88
CA VAL A 21 5.70 -27.31 10.45
C VAL A 21 4.82 -26.11 10.14
N THR A 22 4.79 -25.12 11.03
CA THR A 22 4.15 -23.82 10.76
C THR A 22 5.04 -23.00 9.84
N VAL A 23 4.71 -22.98 8.55
CA VAL A 23 5.36 -22.09 7.58
C VAL A 23 4.87 -20.67 7.86
N ALA A 24 5.76 -19.80 8.36
CA ALA A 24 5.47 -18.39 8.49
C ALA A 24 5.37 -17.75 7.09
N SER A 25 4.19 -17.28 6.71
CA SER A 25 4.01 -16.50 5.47
C SER A 25 4.54 -15.08 5.66
N GLY A 26 5.63 -14.75 4.96
CA GLY A 26 6.16 -13.39 4.90
C GLY A 26 5.31 -12.48 4.01
N GLU A 27 5.22 -11.19 4.36
CA GLU A 27 4.55 -10.21 3.51
C GLU A 27 5.40 -9.91 2.27
N ALA A 28 4.77 -9.93 1.09
CA ALA A 28 5.42 -9.56 -0.15
C ALA A 28 5.66 -8.04 -0.21
N PHE A 29 6.88 -7.66 -0.56
CA PHE A 29 7.25 -6.28 -0.86
C PHE A 29 7.41 -6.09 -2.36
N ALA A 30 6.85 -5.00 -2.89
CA ALA A 30 7.01 -4.62 -4.28
C ALA A 30 7.10 -3.10 -4.42
N ASP A 31 7.82 -2.68 -5.46
CA ASP A 31 8.03 -1.28 -5.80
C ASP A 31 7.84 -1.07 -7.30
N SER A 32 7.23 0.05 -7.68
CA SER A 32 6.96 0.37 -9.09
C SER A 32 6.74 1.87 -9.29
N CYS A 33 6.96 2.36 -10.52
CA CYS A 33 6.76 3.76 -10.85
C CYS A 33 5.46 3.98 -11.60
N TRP A 34 4.87 5.15 -11.37
CA TRP A 34 3.57 5.53 -11.91
C TRP A 34 3.58 6.99 -12.33
N ASN A 35 2.95 7.32 -13.46
CA ASN A 35 2.67 8.69 -13.84
C ASN A 35 1.38 9.15 -13.15
N HIS A 36 1.42 10.36 -12.60
CA HIS A 36 0.24 11.08 -12.13
C HIS A 36 0.34 12.56 -12.48
N ASN A 37 -0.54 13.06 -13.36
CA ASN A 37 -0.63 14.47 -13.74
C ASN A 37 0.72 15.10 -14.15
N GLY A 38 1.58 14.32 -14.81
CA GLY A 38 2.92 14.75 -15.23
C GLY A 38 4.00 14.69 -14.15
N SER A 39 3.71 14.15 -12.97
CA SER A 39 4.73 13.78 -11.97
C SER A 39 5.03 12.27 -12.04
N LEU A 40 6.27 11.89 -11.76
CA LEU A 40 6.61 10.49 -11.49
C LEU A 40 6.34 10.19 -10.02
N MET A 41 5.66 9.08 -9.77
CA MET A 41 5.29 8.59 -8.46
C MET A 41 5.96 7.24 -8.22
N ARG A 42 6.24 6.94 -6.96
CA ARG A 42 6.70 5.64 -6.48
C ARG A 42 5.59 4.97 -5.69
N LEU A 43 5.21 3.77 -6.12
CA LEU A 43 4.28 2.90 -5.40
C LEU A 43 5.06 1.90 -4.58
N GLN A 44 5.01 2.03 -3.26
CA GLN A 44 5.49 1.03 -2.33
C GLN A 44 4.32 0.14 -1.92
N ALA A 45 4.52 -1.17 -1.96
CA ALA A 45 3.54 -2.17 -1.57
C ALA A 45 4.13 -3.11 -0.53
N GLN A 46 3.35 -3.35 0.53
CA GLN A 46 3.62 -4.35 1.56
C GLN A 46 2.32 -5.10 1.84
N GLY A 47 2.24 -6.37 1.43
CA GLY A 47 0.98 -7.12 1.46
C GLY A 47 -0.13 -6.38 0.70
N ASN A 48 -1.21 -6.00 1.40
CA ASN A 48 -2.29 -5.20 0.83
C ASN A 48 -2.09 -3.68 0.97
N GLN A 49 -1.12 -3.22 1.75
CA GLN A 49 -0.87 -1.80 1.96
C GLN A 49 -0.22 -1.15 0.74
N ARG A 50 -0.61 0.08 0.43
CA ARG A 50 -0.18 0.83 -0.76
C ARG A 50 0.15 2.26 -0.37
N TRP A 51 1.33 2.73 -0.74
CA TRP A 51 1.74 4.13 -0.58
C TRP A 51 2.24 4.67 -1.91
N LEU A 52 1.66 5.77 -2.36
CA LEU A 52 2.11 6.51 -3.55
C LEU A 52 2.74 7.82 -3.09
N SER A 53 4.05 7.91 -3.24
CA SER A 53 4.83 9.12 -2.93
C SER A 53 5.40 9.73 -4.21
N TYR A 54 5.67 11.04 -4.20
CA TYR A 54 6.30 11.70 -5.33
C TYR A 54 7.75 11.25 -5.49
N GLU A 55 8.12 10.74 -6.66
CA GLU A 55 9.51 10.43 -7.00
C GLU A 55 10.17 11.62 -7.71
N VAL A 56 9.49 12.13 -8.74
CA VAL A 56 9.85 13.38 -9.44
C VAL A 56 8.60 14.26 -9.53
N PRO A 57 8.39 15.16 -8.56
CA PRO A 57 7.27 16.10 -8.61
C PRO A 57 7.42 17.09 -9.77
N ARG A 58 6.32 17.37 -10.48
CA ARG A 58 6.29 18.45 -11.46
C ARG A 58 6.56 19.81 -10.81
N ASN A 59 7.24 20.72 -11.52
CA ASN A 59 7.75 21.98 -10.97
C ASN A 59 6.69 22.85 -10.28
N VAL A 60 5.45 22.89 -10.79
CA VAL A 60 4.38 23.73 -10.20
C VAL A 60 4.02 23.34 -8.76
N LEU A 61 4.35 22.12 -8.33
CA LEU A 61 4.06 21.64 -6.98
C LEU A 61 5.10 22.08 -5.93
N ARG A 62 6.28 22.55 -6.36
CA ARG A 62 7.35 23.00 -5.44
C ARG A 62 6.88 24.13 -4.52
N ASN A 63 6.11 25.06 -5.05
CA ASN A 63 5.54 26.18 -4.28
C ASN A 63 4.52 25.72 -3.21
N ALA A 64 3.98 24.50 -3.34
CA ALA A 64 3.11 23.88 -2.35
C ALA A 64 3.88 23.01 -1.33
N GLY A 65 5.22 23.04 -1.36
CA GLY A 65 6.08 22.26 -0.47
C GLY A 65 6.20 20.78 -0.86
N VAL A 66 5.77 20.40 -2.07
CA VAL A 66 5.89 19.02 -2.54
C VAL A 66 7.32 18.76 -3.02
N GLN A 67 7.93 17.70 -2.48
CA GLN A 67 9.28 17.26 -2.79
C GLN A 67 9.29 15.73 -2.99
N ARG A 68 10.45 15.19 -3.37
CA ARG A 68 10.63 13.72 -3.44
C ARG A 68 10.32 13.11 -2.07
N GLY A 69 9.56 12.01 -2.07
CA GLY A 69 9.10 11.32 -0.86
C GLY A 69 7.82 11.91 -0.24
N THR A 70 7.31 13.05 -0.71
CA THR A 70 6.01 13.56 -0.23
C THR A 70 4.91 12.55 -0.56
N LEU A 71 4.16 12.12 0.45
CA LEU A 71 3.11 11.10 0.31
C LEU A 71 1.84 11.71 -0.29
N LEU A 72 1.38 11.25 -1.45
CA LEU A 72 0.11 11.67 -2.04
C LEU A 72 -1.05 10.80 -1.58
N PHE A 73 -0.86 9.49 -1.57
CA PHE A 73 -1.89 8.52 -1.24
C PHE A 73 -1.35 7.42 -0.34
N SER A 74 -2.16 6.98 0.63
CA SER A 74 -1.92 5.82 1.48
C SER A 74 -3.21 5.05 1.66
N GLY A 75 -3.19 3.74 1.46
CA GLY A 75 -4.39 2.93 1.51
C GLY A 75 -4.12 1.44 1.40
N VAL A 76 -5.16 0.69 1.02
CA VAL A 76 -5.12 -0.75 0.84
C VAL A 76 -5.62 -1.14 -0.54
N LYS A 77 -5.13 -2.27 -1.06
CA LYS A 77 -5.65 -2.97 -2.23
C LYS A 77 -6.39 -4.22 -1.78
N ASN A 78 -7.67 -4.34 -2.14
CA ASN A 78 -8.46 -5.55 -1.98
C ASN A 78 -8.93 -6.02 -3.36
N GLY A 79 -8.36 -7.13 -3.85
CA GLY A 79 -8.59 -7.56 -5.23
C GLY A 79 -8.15 -6.49 -6.23
N ASN A 80 -9.09 -6.00 -7.05
CA ASN A 80 -8.87 -4.91 -8.01
C ASN A 80 -9.47 -3.59 -7.55
N TRP A 81 -9.49 -3.33 -6.24
CA TRP A 81 -10.00 -2.09 -5.68
C TRP A 81 -8.99 -1.47 -4.72
N TYR A 82 -8.74 -0.18 -4.85
CA TYR A 82 -7.97 0.61 -3.90
C TYR A 82 -8.92 1.44 -3.05
N SER A 83 -8.64 1.56 -1.75
CA SER A 83 -9.31 2.50 -0.86
C SER A 83 -8.32 3.10 0.13
N GLY A 84 -8.47 4.38 0.46
CA GLY A 84 -7.55 5.04 1.39
C GLY A 84 -7.67 6.55 1.41
N THR A 85 -6.59 7.21 1.84
CA THR A 85 -6.51 8.66 2.02
C THR A 85 -5.64 9.28 0.93
N ALA A 86 -6.19 10.27 0.21
CA ALA A 86 -5.47 11.15 -0.68
C ALA A 86 -5.23 12.52 -0.05
N ARG A 87 -4.29 13.28 -0.62
CA ARG A 87 -3.86 14.60 -0.12
C ARG A 87 -3.89 15.65 -1.20
N VAL A 88 -4.42 16.83 -0.88
CA VAL A 88 -4.30 18.04 -1.70
C VAL A 88 -3.31 19.00 -1.08
N PHE A 89 -2.32 19.40 -1.87
CA PHE A 89 -1.27 20.33 -1.48
C PHE A 89 -1.59 21.74 -1.97
N SER A 90 -1.37 22.74 -1.11
CA SER A 90 -1.62 24.14 -1.43
C SER A 90 -0.44 25.00 -1.00
N LYS A 91 0.00 25.90 -1.88
CA LYS A 91 1.00 26.94 -1.55
C LYS A 91 0.55 27.87 -0.43
N PHE A 92 -0.76 27.96 -0.18
CA PHE A 92 -1.30 28.76 0.90
C PHE A 92 -1.31 28.01 2.25
N CYS A 93 -1.14 26.69 2.23
CA CYS A 93 -1.19 25.80 3.40
C CYS A 93 0.02 24.86 3.42
N PRO A 94 1.26 25.39 3.43
CA PRO A 94 2.45 24.55 3.39
C PRO A 94 2.52 23.66 4.63
N GLY A 95 2.83 22.38 4.44
CA GLY A 95 2.97 21.40 5.53
C GLY A 95 1.66 20.87 6.12
N SER A 96 0.51 21.39 5.70
CA SER A 96 -0.81 20.93 6.15
C SER A 96 -1.68 20.57 4.95
N PRO A 97 -1.41 19.43 4.28
CA PRO A 97 -2.24 19.00 3.16
C PRO A 97 -3.66 18.70 3.63
N LEU A 98 -4.64 18.98 2.77
CA LEU A 98 -6.01 18.55 3.01
C LEU A 98 -6.11 17.06 2.70
N GLU A 99 -6.48 16.26 3.70
CA GLU A 99 -6.67 14.83 3.57
C GLU A 99 -8.14 14.49 3.31
N TYR A 100 -8.41 13.50 2.46
CA TYR A 100 -9.76 13.04 2.18
C TYR A 100 -9.75 11.59 1.67
N PHE A 101 -10.88 10.91 1.85
CA PHE A 101 -11.04 9.52 1.42
C PHE A 101 -11.20 9.44 -0.10
N VAL A 102 -10.54 8.46 -0.71
CA VAL A 102 -10.70 8.10 -2.11
C VAL A 102 -10.75 6.58 -2.25
N GLU A 103 -11.46 6.11 -3.26
CA GLU A 103 -11.46 4.71 -3.65
C GLU A 103 -11.75 4.51 -5.14
N GLY A 104 -11.43 3.33 -5.65
CA GLY A 104 -11.78 2.99 -7.02
C GLY A 104 -10.98 1.82 -7.60
N PRO A 105 -11.24 1.49 -8.87
CA PRO A 105 -10.75 0.27 -9.48
C PRO A 105 -9.28 0.34 -9.89
N VAL A 106 -8.67 -0.84 -9.92
CA VAL A 106 -7.48 -1.18 -10.69
C VAL A 106 -7.95 -1.81 -12.00
N ARG A 107 -7.46 -1.30 -13.12
CA ARG A 107 -7.76 -1.86 -14.45
C ARG A 107 -7.29 -3.32 -14.54
N GLY A 108 -7.96 -4.13 -15.35
CA GLY A 108 -7.72 -5.57 -15.43
C GLY A 108 -6.27 -5.97 -15.76
N ASP A 109 -5.57 -5.16 -16.55
CA ASP A 109 -4.14 -5.33 -16.89
C ASP A 109 -3.17 -4.90 -15.76
N GLN A 110 -3.69 -4.39 -14.64
CA GLN A 110 -2.94 -3.84 -13.51
C GLN A 110 -2.06 -2.62 -13.86
N LEU A 111 -2.26 -1.98 -15.02
CA LEU A 111 -1.42 -0.86 -15.47
C LEU A 111 -2.04 0.51 -15.22
N GLN A 112 -3.24 0.56 -14.64
CA GLN A 112 -3.91 1.80 -14.28
C GLN A 112 -4.70 1.64 -12.99
N VAL A 113 -4.60 2.63 -12.12
CA VAL A 113 -5.44 2.79 -10.92
C VAL A 113 -6.18 4.10 -11.04
N THR A 114 -7.50 4.06 -10.84
CA THR A 114 -8.35 5.25 -10.84
C THR A 114 -9.11 5.29 -9.53
N VAL A 115 -8.82 6.29 -8.69
CA VAL A 115 -9.55 6.51 -7.43
C VAL A 115 -10.27 7.84 -7.46
N THR A 116 -11.44 7.90 -6.85
CA THR A 116 -12.30 9.09 -6.78
C THR A 116 -12.69 9.36 -5.34
N GLY A 117 -12.81 10.63 -4.99
CA GLY A 117 -13.31 11.05 -3.68
C GLY A 117 -13.82 12.47 -3.68
N THR A 118 -14.72 12.77 -2.76
CA THR A 118 -15.29 14.10 -2.58
C THR A 118 -14.67 14.76 -1.37
N ARG A 119 -14.28 16.03 -1.51
CA ARG A 119 -13.74 16.84 -0.43
C ARG A 119 -14.29 18.25 -0.48
N GLU A 120 -14.17 18.93 0.65
CA GLU A 120 -14.46 20.35 0.71
C GLU A 120 -13.36 21.17 -0.01
N VAL A 121 -13.77 22.29 -0.62
CA VAL A 121 -12.89 23.27 -1.23
C VAL A 121 -12.40 24.22 -0.14
N TYR A 122 -11.08 24.41 -0.06
CA TYR A 122 -10.46 25.31 0.89
C TYR A 122 -9.91 26.54 0.18
N ASN A 123 -10.16 27.72 0.74
CA ASN A 123 -9.53 28.97 0.33
C ASN A 123 -8.55 29.40 1.42
N ARG A 124 -7.24 29.39 1.12
CA ARG A 124 -6.17 29.76 2.08
C ARG A 124 -6.38 29.10 3.47
N CYS A 125 -6.52 27.78 3.45
CA CYS A 125 -6.65 26.93 4.64
C CYS A 125 -7.96 27.10 5.42
N ARG A 126 -8.94 27.80 4.83
CA ARG A 126 -10.27 27.94 5.40
C ARG A 126 -11.30 27.16 4.59
N PRO A 127 -12.16 26.36 5.24
CA PRO A 127 -13.30 25.71 4.59
C PRO A 127 -14.21 26.76 3.95
N THR A 128 -14.83 26.41 2.82
CA THR A 128 -15.71 27.32 2.07
C THR A 128 -17.18 26.88 2.07
N GLY A 129 -17.48 25.68 2.57
CA GLY A 129 -18.78 25.01 2.46
C GLY A 129 -19.06 24.41 1.07
N GLN A 130 -18.20 24.65 0.07
CA GLN A 130 -18.34 24.06 -1.27
C GLN A 130 -17.60 22.73 -1.35
N TYR A 131 -18.13 21.78 -2.12
CA TYR A 131 -17.54 20.46 -2.31
C TYR A 131 -17.15 20.23 -3.77
N THR A 132 -16.10 19.45 -3.97
CA THR A 132 -15.63 19.01 -5.28
C THR A 132 -15.29 17.53 -5.24
N THR A 133 -15.44 16.86 -6.38
CA THR A 133 -15.02 15.48 -6.57
C THR A 133 -13.73 15.47 -7.38
N ASP A 134 -12.70 14.86 -6.82
CA ASP A 134 -11.41 14.67 -7.48
C ASP A 134 -11.33 13.23 -8.02
N THR A 135 -10.81 13.06 -9.23
CA THR A 135 -10.43 11.75 -9.79
C THR A 135 -8.93 11.70 -10.01
N LEU A 136 -8.25 10.75 -9.36
CA LEU A 136 -6.82 10.55 -9.46
C LEU A 136 -6.57 9.32 -10.32
N VAL A 137 -5.94 9.54 -11.47
CA VAL A 137 -5.49 8.47 -12.36
C VAL A 137 -3.99 8.29 -12.19
N PHE A 138 -3.59 7.06 -11.94
CA PHE A 138 -2.20 6.61 -11.92
C PHE A 138 -2.01 5.62 -13.05
N THR A 139 -1.04 5.87 -13.93
CA THR A 139 -0.70 4.95 -15.02
C THR A 139 0.70 4.41 -14.81
N TYR A 140 0.88 3.10 -14.96
CA TYR A 140 2.16 2.45 -14.77
C TYR A 140 3.26 3.08 -15.66
N SER A 141 4.47 3.16 -15.14
CA SER A 141 5.63 3.75 -15.82
C SER A 141 6.88 2.89 -15.64
N HIS A 142 7.65 2.76 -16.72
CA HIS A 142 8.96 2.10 -16.73
C HIS A 142 10.12 3.03 -16.35
N GLN A 143 9.84 4.25 -15.88
CA GLN A 143 10.85 5.29 -15.62
C GLN A 143 11.41 5.26 -14.19
N CYS A 144 11.31 4.12 -13.51
CA CYS A 144 12.24 3.81 -12.42
C CYS A 144 13.60 3.46 -13.04
#